data_AF-A0A1F4BUW2-F1
#
_entry.id   AF-A0A1F4BUW2-F1
#
_cell.length_a   1.000
_cell.length_b   1.000
_cell.length_c   1.000
_cell.angle_alpha   90.00
_cell.angle_beta   90.00
_cell.angle_gamma   90.00
#
_symmetry.space_group_name_H-M   'P 1'
#
loop_
_entity.id
_entity.type
_entity.pdbx_description
1 polymer ?
#
loop_
_entity_poly.entity_id
_entity_poly.type
_entity_poly.pdbx_seq_one_letter_code
_entity_poly.pdbx_strand_id
1 'polypeptide(L)'
;MNPEAGRRALDAADDLVDSLRLAHSAVQRIENELYGPVLGDADNVSQSLHRVRQAAEQLRAEVENVARKMGSGSHFSATAT
;
A
#
# COMPACT_ATOMS: atom_id res chain seq x y z
N MET A 1 -7.79 -15.02 17.44
CA MET A 1 -7.29 -14.23 16.29
C MET A 1 -6.16 -13.33 16.81
N ASN A 2 -5.03 -13.19 16.12
CA ASN A 2 -3.84 -12.50 16.66
C ASN A 2 -3.85 -11.00 16.29
N PRO A 3 -4.11 -10.07 17.22
CA PRO A 3 -4.18 -8.63 16.94
C PRO A 3 -2.85 -8.04 16.47
N GLU A 4 -1.71 -8.60 16.91
CA GLU A 4 -0.39 -8.16 16.44
C GLU A 4 -0.16 -8.51 14.97
N ALA A 5 -0.71 -9.62 14.50
CA ALA A 5 -0.65 -10.00 13.09
C ALA A 5 -1.42 -8.98 12.23
N GLY A 6 -2.55 -8.49 12.72
CA GLY A 6 -3.31 -7.41 12.08
C GLY A 6 -2.51 -6.11 11.97
N ARG A 7 -1.82 -5.71 13.05
CA ARG A 7 -0.95 -4.51 13.02
C ARG A 7 0.20 -4.66 12.03
N ARG A 8 0.96 -5.76 12.10
CA ARG A 8 2.08 -6.02 11.17
C ARG A 8 1.64 -6.05 9.70
N ALA A 9 0.44 -6.58 9.42
CA ALA A 9 -0.10 -6.59 8.06
C ALA A 9 -0.46 -5.18 7.58
N LEU A 10 -1.01 -4.34 8.46
CA LEU A 10 -1.30 -2.94 8.14
C LEU A 10 -0.02 -2.14 7.89
N ASP A 11 1.00 -2.33 8.75
CA ASP A 11 2.32 -1.70 8.57
C ASP A 11 2.91 -2.08 7.20
N ALA A 12 2.88 -3.37 6.82
CA ALA A 12 3.36 -3.83 5.52
C ALA A 12 2.55 -3.27 4.32
N ALA A 13 1.25 -3.01 4.51
CA ALA A 13 0.42 -2.41 3.47
C ALA A 13 0.72 -0.92 3.30
N ASP A 14 1.00 -0.20 4.40
CA ASP A 14 1.48 1.19 4.37
C ASP A 14 2.85 1.27 3.67
N ASP A 15 3.80 0.39 4.03
CA ASP A 15 5.12 0.29 3.39
C ASP A 15 5.04 0.07 1.87
N LEU A 16 4.09 -0.77 1.43
CA LEU A 16 3.86 -1.01 0.00
C LEU A 16 3.39 0.25 -0.72
N VAL A 17 2.42 0.98 -0.16
CA VAL A 17 1.90 2.22 -0.75
C VAL A 17 3.00 3.28 -0.86
N ASP A 18 3.81 3.44 0.18
CA ASP A 18 4.89 4.41 0.19
C ASP A 18 6.03 4.04 -0.77
N SER A 19 6.36 2.75 -0.86
CA SER A 19 7.33 2.26 -1.86
C SER A 19 6.88 2.56 -3.29
N LEU A 20 5.58 2.43 -3.59
CA LEU A 20 5.03 2.74 -4.92
C LEU A 20 5.03 4.25 -5.20
N ARG A 21 4.82 5.09 -4.18
CA ARG A 21 4.98 6.55 -4.32
C ARG A 21 6.41 6.93 -4.65
N LEU A 22 7.39 6.35 -3.95
CA LEU A 22 8.81 6.58 -4.21
C LEU A 22 9.21 6.14 -5.62
N ALA A 23 8.73 4.97 -6.05
CA ALA A 23 8.97 4.46 -7.40
C ALA A 23 8.40 5.42 -8.47
N HIS A 24 7.19 5.94 -8.27
CA HIS A 24 6.57 6.89 -9.19
C HIS A 24 7.37 8.21 -9.27
N SER A 25 7.83 8.73 -8.12
CA SER A 25 8.69 9.93 -8.11
C SER A 25 10.03 9.71 -8.83
N ALA A 26 10.61 8.51 -8.72
CA ALA A 26 11.83 8.16 -9.44
C ALA A 26 11.61 8.18 -10.97
N VAL A 27 10.47 7.66 -11.44
CA VAL A 27 10.11 7.68 -12.87
C VAL A 27 9.89 9.11 -13.37
N GLN A 28 9.17 9.94 -12.63
CA GLN A 28 8.98 11.35 -12.99
C GLN A 28 10.32 12.11 -13.08
N ARG A 29 11.29 11.77 -12.23
CA ARG A 29 12.63 12.34 -12.32
C ARG A 29 13.35 11.91 -13.60
N ILE A 30 13.23 10.64 -14.01
CA ILE A 30 13.76 10.14 -15.28
C ILE A 30 13.13 10.87 -16.47
N GLU A 31 11.81 11.08 -16.46
CA GLU A 31 11.08 11.83 -17.50
C GLU A 31 11.56 13.28 -17.60
N ASN A 32 11.87 13.91 -16.47
CA ASN A 32 12.33 15.30 -16.44
C ASN A 32 13.81 15.47 -16.85
N GLU A 33 14.64 14.46 -16.63
CA GLU A 33 16.09 14.52 -16.88
C GLU A 33 16.50 13.99 -18.26
N LEU A 34 15.71 13.08 -18.85
CA LEU A 34 16.03 12.45 -20.13
C LEU A 34 15.10 12.92 -21.26
N TYR A 35 15.62 12.90 -22.50
CA TYR A 35 14.85 13.19 -23.71
C TYR A 35 14.93 12.02 -24.69
N GLY A 36 13.95 11.92 -25.59
CA GLY A 36 13.94 10.97 -26.69
C GLY A 36 13.20 9.65 -26.37
N PRO A 37 13.56 8.52 -27.00
CA PRO A 37 12.79 7.28 -26.96
C PRO A 37 12.49 6.73 -25.55
N VAL A 38 13.38 7.01 -24.59
CA VAL A 38 13.23 6.57 -23.18
C VAL A 38 12.01 7.21 -22.49
N LEU A 39 11.46 8.31 -23.01
CA LEU A 39 10.26 8.94 -22.49
C LEU A 39 9.02 8.05 -22.64
N GLY A 40 8.92 7.30 -23.75
CA GLY A 40 7.80 6.38 -23.97
C GLY A 40 7.81 5.23 -22.96
N ASP A 41 8.99 4.69 -22.67
CA ASP A 41 9.15 3.64 -21.67
C ASP A 41 8.88 4.18 -20.25
N ALA A 42 9.35 5.40 -19.94
CA ALA A 42 9.10 6.03 -18.66
C ALA A 42 7.59 6.29 -18.42
N ASP A 43 6.86 6.81 -19.42
CA ASP A 43 5.41 7.01 -19.32
C ASP A 43 4.66 5.69 -19.13
N ASN A 44 5.05 4.63 -19.85
CA ASN A 44 4.48 3.29 -19.67
C ASN A 44 4.67 2.74 -18.24
N VAL A 45 5.86 2.96 -17.66
CA VAL A 45 6.15 2.58 -16.27
C VAL A 45 5.34 3.45 -15.30
N SER A 46 5.26 4.76 -15.54
CA SER A 46 4.50 5.73 -14.75
C SER A 46 3.02 5.33 -14.64
N GLN A 47 2.38 5.05 -15.77
CA GLN A 47 0.98 4.58 -15.82
C GLN A 47 0.79 3.23 -15.12
N SER A 48 1.76 2.33 -15.24
CA SER A 48 1.69 1.02 -14.58
C SER A 48 1.82 1.15 -13.07
N LEU A 49 2.76 1.96 -12.57
CA LEU A 49 2.90 2.27 -11.16
C LEU A 49 1.66 2.97 -10.60
N HIS A 50 1.04 3.87 -11.38
CA HIS A 50 -0.21 4.50 -10.99
C HIS A 50 -1.32 3.48 -10.73
N ARG A 51 -1.53 2.54 -11.67
CA ARG A 51 -2.53 1.47 -11.53
C ARG A 51 -2.24 0.57 -10.32
N VAL A 52 -0.98 0.16 -10.14
CA VAL A 52 -0.57 -0.69 -9.01
C VAL A 52 -0.75 0.04 -7.68
N ARG A 53 -0.45 1.35 -7.61
CA ARG A 53 -0.68 2.16 -6.40
C ARG A 53 -2.16 2.23 -6.04
N GLN A 54 -3.05 2.43 -7.02
CA GLN A 54 -4.50 2.40 -6.75
C GLN A 54 -4.95 1.05 -6.19
N ALA A 55 -4.44 -0.05 -6.74
CA ALA A 55 -4.72 -1.39 -6.21
C ALA A 55 -4.15 -1.59 -4.81
N ALA A 56 -2.96 -1.07 -4.51
CA ALA A 56 -2.34 -1.14 -3.19
C ALA A 56 -3.09 -0.32 -2.14
N GLU A 57 -3.60 0.86 -2.50
CA GLU A 57 -4.45 1.68 -1.63
C GLU A 57 -5.76 0.97 -1.28
N GLN A 58 -6.37 0.29 -2.25
CA GLN A 58 -7.54 -0.56 -2.02
C GLN A 58 -7.21 -1.74 -1.10
N LEU A 59 -6.11 -2.45 -1.35
CA LEU A 59 -5.65 -3.56 -0.51
C LEU A 59 -5.38 -3.11 0.93
N ARG A 60 -4.72 -1.96 1.12
CA ARG A 60 -4.48 -1.35 2.43
C ARG A 60 -5.79 -1.13 3.18
N ALA A 61 -6.82 -0.58 2.52
CA ALA A 61 -8.12 -0.37 3.14
C ALA A 61 -8.80 -1.69 3.56
N GLU A 62 -8.63 -2.76 2.77
CA GLU A 62 -9.11 -4.10 3.11
C GLU A 62 -8.36 -4.71 4.30
N VAL A 63 -7.04 -4.57 4.33
CA VAL A 63 -6.19 -4.98 5.46
C VAL A 63 -6.60 -4.24 6.73
N GLU A 64 -6.83 -2.93 6.65
CA GLU A 64 -7.28 -2.10 7.77
C GLU A 64 -8.64 -2.58 8.32
N ASN A 65 -9.58 -2.92 7.43
CA ASN A 65 -10.87 -3.51 7.80
C ASN A 65 -10.74 -4.85 8.52
N VAL A 66 -9.84 -5.72 8.05
CA VAL A 66 -9.56 -7.01 8.68
C VAL A 66 -8.88 -6.83 10.03
N ALA A 67 -7.86 -5.98 10.11
CA ALA A 67 -7.12 -5.69 11.35
C ALA A 67 -8.04 -5.12 12.44
N ARG A 68 -8.97 -4.23 12.09
CA ARG A 68 -10.01 -3.74 13.02
C ARG A 68 -10.86 -4.88 13.59
N LYS A 69 -11.32 -5.81 12.74
CA LYS A 69 -12.13 -6.96 13.18
C LYS A 69 -11.33 -7.89 14.11
N MET A 70 -10.02 -8.04 13.87
CA MET A 70 -9.12 -8.80 14.75
C MET A 70 -9.00 -8.17 16.14
N GLY A 71 -8.91 -6.84 16.22
CA GLY A 71 -8.83 -6.10 17.49
C GLY A 71 -10.14 -6.08 18.27
N SER A 72 -11.27 -5.87 17.59
CA SER A 72 -12.59 -5.81 18.24
C SER A 72 -13.08 -7.17 18.78
N GLY A 73 -12.70 -8.28 18.14
CA GLY A 73 -13.05 -9.63 18.61
C GLY A 73 -12.36 -10.03 19.94
N SER A 74 -11.34 -9.30 20.37
CA SER A 74 -10.61 -9.54 21.61
C SER A 74 -11.31 -8.98 22.86
N HIS A 75 -12.34 -8.14 22.71
CA HIS A 75 -12.89 -7.34 23.81
C HIS A 75 -14.18 -7.89 24.45
N PHE A 76 -14.77 -8.98 23.92
CA PHE A 76 -16.09 -9.48 24.35
C PHE A 76 -16.05 -10.69 25.33
N SER A 77 -14.88 -11.10 25.83
CA SER A 77 -14.73 -12.30 26.67
C SER A 77 -14.17 -12.03 28.08
N ALA A 78 -14.47 -10.88 28.69
CA ALA A 78 -13.92 -10.50 30.00
C ALA A 78 -14.95 -10.06 31.06
N THR A 79 -16.24 -10.39 30.89
CA THR A 79 -17.26 -10.15 31.93
C THR A 79 -18.17 -11.35 32.11
N ALA A 80 -17.67 -12.34 32.86
CA ALA A 80 -18.49 -13.31 33.57
C ALA A 80 -17.88 -13.47 34.96
N THR A 81 -18.38 -12.71 35.93
CA THR A 81 -18.22 -12.95 37.37
C THR A 81 -19.43 -12.39 38.08
#